data_AF-A0A2K4DUP8-F1
#
_entry.id   AF-A0A2K4DUP8-F1
#
_cell.length_a   1.000
_cell.length_b   1.000
_cell.length_c   1.000
_cell.angle_alpha   90.00
_cell.angle_beta   90.00
_cell.angle_gamma   90.00
#
_symmetry.space_group_name_H-M   'P 1'
#
loop_
_entity.id
_entity.type
_entity.pdbx_description
1 polymer ?
#
loop_
_entity_poly.entity_id
_entity_poly.type
_entity_poly.pdbx_seq_one_letter_code
_entity_poly.pdbx_strand_id
1 'polypeptide(L)'
;MLQDKESTRLLYQAISELAEEMGQNQIDTKSVSLLFLDMDLEHEVFENVFGAFVKYVAHRNEEDIEYKDLIALIDQSLPEDRELAPIIKNRIIIGFANNYLPILKPLATDIQNEMGMSIQPDLDI
;
A
#
# COMPACT_ATOMS: atom_id res chain seq x y z
N MET A 1 9.48 -17.30 -8.48
CA MET A 1 10.37 -17.87 -9.54
C MET A 1 11.49 -16.88 -9.87
N LEU A 2 12.75 -17.33 -9.98
CA LEU A 2 13.97 -16.49 -9.93
C LEU A 2 14.80 -16.50 -11.24
N GLN A 3 14.20 -16.84 -12.38
CA GLN A 3 14.99 -17.17 -13.57
C GLN A 3 15.35 -16.02 -14.52
N ASP A 4 14.93 -14.77 -14.27
CA ASP A 4 15.32 -13.64 -15.15
C ASP A 4 15.39 -12.25 -14.47
N LYS A 5 15.75 -12.19 -13.17
CA LYS A 5 15.71 -10.95 -12.37
C LYS A 5 16.58 -9.81 -12.95
N GLU A 6 17.67 -10.10 -13.66
CA GLU A 6 18.54 -9.06 -14.24
C GLU A 6 17.88 -8.35 -15.43
N SER A 7 17.18 -9.08 -16.30
CA SER A 7 16.48 -8.53 -17.46
C SER A 7 15.38 -7.54 -17.06
N THR A 8 14.74 -7.77 -15.92
CA THR A 8 13.68 -6.90 -15.37
C THR A 8 14.21 -5.83 -14.41
N ARG A 9 15.48 -5.89 -14.00
CA ARG A 9 16.05 -4.98 -12.99
C ARG A 9 16.09 -3.55 -13.49
N LEU A 10 16.48 -3.34 -14.75
CA LEU A 10 16.49 -2.01 -15.35
C LEU A 10 15.08 -1.44 -15.49
N LEU A 11 14.08 -2.29 -15.79
CA LEU A 11 12.67 -1.88 -15.84
C LEU A 11 12.17 -1.46 -14.45
N TYR A 12 12.45 -2.26 -13.43
CA TYR A 12 12.10 -1.93 -12.05
C TYR A 12 12.75 -0.62 -11.61
N GLN A 13 14.05 -0.45 -11.87
CA GLN A 13 14.76 0.80 -11.57
C GLN A 13 14.12 2.00 -12.27
N ALA A 14 13.82 1.91 -13.56
CA ALA A 14 13.21 3.00 -14.31
C ALA A 14 11.81 3.36 -13.78
N ILE A 15 11.01 2.37 -13.38
CA ILE A 15 9.69 2.60 -12.79
C ILE A 15 9.82 3.27 -11.41
N SER A 16 10.78 2.85 -10.58
CA SER A 16 11.04 3.48 -9.29
C SER A 16 11.46 4.94 -9.43
N GLU A 17 12.40 5.24 -10.33
CA GLU A 17 12.84 6.61 -10.64
C GLU A 17 11.66 7.49 -11.07
N LEU A 18 10.79 7.01 -11.95
CA LEU A 18 9.59 7.74 -12.38
C LEU A 18 8.57 7.91 -11.25
N ALA A 19 8.39 6.90 -10.40
CA ALA A 19 7.47 6.98 -9.28
C ALA A 19 7.93 8.03 -8.25
N GLU A 20 9.23 8.10 -7.97
CA GLU A 20 9.83 9.13 -7.11
C GLU A 20 9.60 10.54 -7.67
N GLU A 21 9.83 10.75 -8.98
CA GLU A 21 9.52 12.02 -9.66
C GLU A 21 8.03 12.40 -9.59
N MET A 22 7.13 11.40 -9.55
CA MET A 22 5.69 11.59 -9.35
C MET A 22 5.30 11.86 -7.88
N GLY A 23 6.27 11.89 -6.97
CA GLY A 23 6.08 12.16 -5.55
C GLY A 23 5.77 10.92 -4.71
N GLN A 24 6.03 9.70 -5.20
CA GLN A 24 5.96 8.50 -4.37
C GLN A 24 6.95 8.60 -3.20
N ASN A 25 6.46 8.43 -1.98
CA ASN A 25 7.28 8.49 -0.77
C ASN A 25 6.70 7.62 0.36
N GLN A 26 7.18 7.80 1.59
CA GLN A 26 6.74 7.03 2.75
C GLN A 26 5.29 7.32 3.15
N ILE A 27 4.80 8.54 2.92
CA ILE A 27 3.46 9.03 3.28
C ILE A 27 2.51 8.92 2.07
N ASP A 28 3.00 9.11 0.85
CA ASP A 28 2.16 9.11 -0.35
C ASP A 28 2.56 7.98 -1.31
N THR A 29 1.68 6.98 -1.44
CA THR A 29 1.90 5.84 -2.33
C THR A 29 1.19 6.09 -3.66
N LYS A 30 1.98 6.33 -4.72
CA LYS A 30 1.48 6.54 -6.08
C LYS A 30 1.21 5.23 -6.80
N SER A 31 2.10 4.25 -6.69
CA SER A 31 1.91 2.92 -7.28
C SER A 31 1.96 1.84 -6.21
N VAL A 32 0.80 1.25 -5.90
CA VAL A 32 0.73 0.11 -4.98
C VAL A 32 1.38 -1.14 -5.60
N SER A 33 1.32 -1.32 -6.92
CA SER A 33 2.01 -2.45 -7.57
C SER A 33 3.53 -2.33 -7.42
N LEU A 34 4.08 -1.11 -7.52
CA LEU A 34 5.50 -0.89 -7.25
C LEU A 34 5.84 -1.20 -5.79
N LEU A 35 4.98 -0.80 -4.84
CA LEU A 35 5.16 -1.15 -3.42
C LEU A 35 5.19 -2.67 -3.19
N PHE A 36 4.35 -3.44 -3.89
CA PHE A 36 4.37 -4.90 -3.79
C PHE A 36 5.66 -5.49 -4.37
N LEU A 37 6.14 -4.94 -5.50
CA LEU A 37 7.42 -5.32 -6.09
C LEU A 37 8.61 -5.02 -5.16
N ASP A 38 8.63 -3.84 -4.52
CA ASP A 38 9.66 -3.45 -3.53
C ASP A 38 9.73 -4.45 -2.37
N MET A 39 8.57 -5.00 -2.00
CA MET A 39 8.43 -6.00 -0.95
C MET A 39 8.64 -7.43 -1.48
N ASP A 40 9.06 -7.67 -2.73
CA ASP A 40 9.17 -9.03 -3.33
C ASP A 40 7.88 -9.85 -3.11
N LEU A 41 6.71 -9.20 -3.21
CA LEU A 41 5.40 -9.83 -3.18
C LEU A 41 4.95 -10.12 -4.61
N GLU A 42 4.51 -11.36 -4.86
CA GLU A 42 4.06 -11.77 -6.17
C GLU A 42 2.67 -11.19 -6.51
N HIS A 43 2.34 -11.18 -7.81
CA HIS A 43 1.07 -10.64 -8.31
C HIS A 43 -0.16 -11.29 -7.67
N GLU A 44 -0.08 -12.59 -7.35
CA GLU A 44 -1.16 -13.31 -6.66
C GLU A 44 -1.51 -12.67 -5.31
N VAL A 45 -0.50 -12.22 -4.55
CA VAL A 45 -0.73 -11.53 -3.26
C VAL A 45 -1.44 -10.20 -3.49
N PHE A 46 -1.05 -9.46 -4.54
CA PHE A 46 -1.75 -8.24 -4.93
C PHE A 46 -3.23 -8.50 -5.25
N GLU A 47 -3.52 -9.51 -6.06
CA GLU A 47 -4.89 -9.88 -6.42
C GLU A 47 -5.72 -10.31 -5.21
N ASN A 48 -5.11 -11.04 -4.27
CA ASN A 48 -5.76 -11.46 -3.03
C ASN A 48 -6.14 -10.26 -2.16
N VAL A 49 -5.19 -9.35 -1.90
CA VAL A 49 -5.46 -8.13 -1.12
C VAL A 49 -6.52 -7.28 -1.82
N PHE A 50 -6.39 -7.09 -3.14
CA PHE A 50 -7.33 -6.28 -3.91
C PHE A 50 -8.74 -6.88 -3.88
N GLY A 51 -8.86 -8.19 -4.11
CA GLY A 51 -10.14 -8.89 -4.06
C GLY A 51 -10.78 -8.86 -2.68
N ALA A 52 -9.98 -8.96 -1.61
CA ALA A 52 -10.45 -8.83 -0.23
C ALA A 52 -11.00 -7.42 0.05
N PHE A 53 -10.28 -6.38 -0.37
CA PHE A 53 -10.72 -5.00 -0.21
C PHE A 53 -11.99 -4.71 -1.01
N VAL A 54 -12.05 -5.14 -2.28
CA VAL A 54 -13.25 -4.99 -3.13
C VAL A 54 -14.47 -5.62 -2.46
N LYS A 55 -14.35 -6.85 -1.96
CA LYS A 55 -15.45 -7.54 -1.27
C LYS A 55 -15.87 -6.81 0.02
N TYR A 56 -14.90 -6.30 0.78
CA TYR A 56 -15.15 -5.60 2.02
C TYR A 56 -15.93 -4.30 1.81
N VAL A 57 -15.55 -3.50 0.80
CA VAL A 57 -16.17 -2.19 0.55
C VAL A 57 -17.46 -2.25 -0.26
N ALA A 58 -17.74 -3.35 -0.97
CA ALA A 58 -18.85 -3.46 -1.94
C ALA A 58 -20.25 -3.10 -1.38
N HIS A 59 -20.46 -3.21 -0.07
CA HIS A 59 -21.74 -2.94 0.59
C HIS A 59 -21.61 -2.03 1.82
N ARG A 60 -20.54 -1.22 1.87
CA ARG A 60 -20.25 -0.33 3.00
C ARG A 60 -20.23 1.11 2.53
N ASN A 61 -20.64 2.01 3.42
CA ASN A 61 -20.33 3.43 3.25
C ASN A 61 -18.93 3.71 3.80
N GLU A 62 -18.38 4.87 3.46
CA GLU A 62 -17.06 5.30 3.93
C GLU A 62 -16.95 5.32 5.47
N GLU A 63 -18.03 5.67 6.17
CA GLU A 63 -18.11 5.72 7.64
C GLU A 63 -18.04 4.33 8.31
N ASP A 64 -18.37 3.28 7.56
CA ASP A 64 -18.41 1.88 8.04
C ASP A 64 -17.09 1.14 7.79
N ILE A 65 -16.09 1.79 7.19
CA ILE A 65 -14.80 1.19 6.82
C ILE A 65 -13.81 1.39 7.97
N GLU A 66 -13.38 0.29 8.57
CA GLU A 66 -12.48 0.34 9.72
C GLU A 66 -11.04 -0.02 9.35
N TYR A 67 -10.08 0.77 9.86
CA TYR A 67 -8.64 0.51 9.70
C TYR A 67 -8.25 -0.93 10.08
N LYS A 68 -8.72 -1.40 11.24
CA LYS A 68 -8.37 -2.72 11.78
C LYS A 68 -8.80 -3.86 10.84
N ASP A 69 -9.92 -3.68 10.15
CA ASP A 69 -10.45 -4.67 9.20
C ASP A 69 -9.56 -4.73 7.97
N LEU A 70 -9.15 -3.57 7.42
CA LEU A 70 -8.23 -3.52 6.27
C LEU A 70 -6.86 -4.14 6.60
N ILE A 71 -6.34 -3.89 7.80
CA ILE A 71 -5.11 -4.53 8.29
C ILE A 71 -5.27 -6.05 8.33
N ALA A 72 -6.36 -6.54 8.91
CA ALA A 72 -6.63 -7.97 8.99
C ALA A 72 -6.77 -8.62 7.60
N LEU A 73 -7.38 -7.93 6.64
CA LEU A 73 -7.50 -8.41 5.26
C LEU A 73 -6.15 -8.48 4.55
N ILE A 74 -5.26 -7.51 4.78
CA ILE A 74 -3.88 -7.57 4.28
C ILE A 74 -3.19 -8.81 4.86
N ASP A 75 -3.23 -8.97 6.19
CA ASP A 75 -2.55 -10.08 6.88
C ASP A 75 -3.05 -11.46 6.43
N GLN A 76 -4.36 -11.59 6.23
CA GLN A 76 -4.97 -12.83 5.72
C GLN A 76 -4.62 -13.13 4.26
N SER A 77 -4.15 -12.14 3.50
CA SER A 77 -3.81 -12.29 2.09
C SER A 77 -2.31 -12.57 1.87
N LEU A 78 -1.49 -12.51 2.92
CA LEU A 78 -0.07 -12.79 2.87
C LEU A 78 0.21 -14.30 3.00
N PRO A 79 1.36 -14.78 2.49
CA PRO A 79 1.87 -16.11 2.81
C PRO A 79 2.02 -16.32 4.33
N GLU A 80 1.81 -17.55 4.82
CA GLU A 80 1.79 -17.87 6.26
C GLU A 80 3.07 -17.49 7.02
N ASP A 81 4.21 -17.44 6.35
CA ASP A 81 5.52 -17.12 6.90
C ASP A 81 5.91 -15.64 6.72
N ARG A 82 4.97 -14.80 6.28
CA ARG A 82 5.24 -13.42 5.91
C ARG A 82 4.44 -12.41 6.73
N GLU A 83 5.17 -11.51 7.38
CA GLU A 83 4.60 -10.38 8.12
C GLU A 83 5.13 -9.06 7.54
N LEU A 84 4.24 -8.09 7.37
CA LEU A 84 4.59 -6.73 6.93
C LEU A 84 4.64 -5.79 8.14
N ALA A 85 5.60 -4.85 8.12
CA ALA A 85 5.61 -3.78 9.11
C ALA A 85 4.35 -2.90 8.97
N PRO A 86 3.83 -2.31 10.07
CA PRO A 86 2.62 -1.48 10.04
C PRO A 86 2.68 -0.36 8.99
N ILE A 87 3.84 0.29 8.85
CA ILE A 87 4.04 1.36 7.86
C ILE A 87 3.82 0.88 6.42
N ILE A 88 4.16 -0.38 6.10
CA ILE A 88 3.94 -0.94 4.77
C ILE A 88 2.46 -1.21 4.56
N LYS A 89 1.75 -1.74 5.58
CA LYS A 89 0.30 -1.96 5.50
C LYS A 89 -0.46 -0.64 5.29
N ASN A 90 -0.03 0.44 5.96
CA ASN A 90 -0.56 1.78 5.74
C ASN A 90 -0.38 2.26 4.30
N ARG A 91 0.84 2.10 3.76
CA ARG A 91 1.14 2.44 2.36
C ARG A 91 0.32 1.61 1.37
N ILE A 92 0.03 0.34 1.68
CA ILE A 92 -0.87 -0.50 0.88
C ILE A 92 -2.28 0.10 0.86
N ILE A 93 -2.84 0.47 2.02
CA ILE A 93 -4.18 1.09 2.12
C ILE A 93 -4.23 2.39 1.31
N ILE A 94 -3.24 3.27 1.50
CA ILE A 94 -3.12 4.55 0.76
C ILE A 94 -3.01 4.29 -0.75
N GLY A 95 -2.17 3.34 -1.14
CA GLY A 95 -1.98 2.98 -2.53
C GLY A 95 -3.26 2.45 -3.20
N PHE A 96 -4.03 1.61 -2.50
CA PHE A 96 -5.34 1.17 -3.01
C PHE A 96 -6.35 2.30 -3.08
N ALA A 97 -6.39 3.21 -2.09
CA ALA A 97 -7.27 4.38 -2.10
C ALA A 97 -6.99 5.32 -3.29
N ASN A 98 -5.70 5.49 -3.62
CA ASN A 98 -5.26 6.37 -4.70
C ASN A 98 -5.53 5.78 -6.09
N ASN A 99 -5.36 4.46 -6.25
CA ASN A 99 -5.33 3.84 -7.57
C ASN A 99 -6.61 3.11 -7.98
N TYR A 100 -7.34 2.52 -7.01
CA TYR A 100 -8.38 1.54 -7.33
C TYR A 100 -9.68 1.74 -6.56
N LEU A 101 -9.62 2.15 -5.29
CA LEU A 101 -10.76 2.19 -4.38
C LEU A 101 -10.91 3.58 -3.73
N PRO A 102 -11.42 4.59 -4.45
CA PRO A 102 -11.53 5.96 -3.95
C PRO A 102 -12.35 6.11 -2.66
N ILE A 103 -13.25 5.15 -2.36
CA ILE A 103 -14.01 5.10 -1.10
C ILE A 103 -13.11 5.01 0.14
N LEU A 104 -11.87 4.54 -0.01
CA LEU A 104 -10.88 4.46 1.08
C LEU A 104 -10.16 5.80 1.32
N LYS A 105 -10.38 6.84 0.51
CA LYS A 105 -9.66 8.11 0.63
C LYS A 105 -9.79 8.82 1.97
N PRO A 106 -10.97 8.86 2.64
CA PRO A 106 -11.08 9.48 3.95
C PRO A 106 -10.11 8.81 4.94
N LEU A 107 -10.19 7.48 5.05
CA LEU A 107 -9.30 6.71 5.93
C LEU A 107 -7.82 6.83 5.54
N ALA A 108 -7.51 6.81 4.24
CA ALA A 108 -6.13 7.01 3.78
C ALA A 108 -5.59 8.39 4.19
N THR A 109 -6.42 9.43 4.16
CA THR A 109 -6.04 10.78 4.60
C THR A 109 -5.74 10.81 6.09
N ASP A 110 -6.55 10.14 6.91
CA ASP A 110 -6.32 10.04 8.36
C ASP A 110 -4.99 9.34 8.66
N ILE A 111 -4.73 8.21 7.99
CA ILE A 111 -3.46 7.48 8.10
C ILE A 111 -2.28 8.38 7.70
N GLN A 112 -2.38 9.11 6.59
CA GLN A 112 -1.33 10.02 6.12
C GLN A 112 -1.04 11.13 7.12
N ASN A 113 -2.07 11.70 7.73
CA ASN A 113 -1.92 12.73 8.76
C ASN A 113 -1.22 12.18 10.01
N GLU A 114 -1.60 10.99 10.49
CA GLU A 114 -0.95 10.32 11.62
C GLU A 114 0.52 10.00 11.33
N MET A 115 0.81 9.49 10.13
CA MET A 115 2.18 9.23 9.69
C MET A 115 3.01 10.51 9.60
N GLY A 116 2.43 11.59 9.06
CA GLY A 116 3.08 12.90 8.97
C GLY A 116 3.43 13.48 10.35
N MET A 117 2.50 13.39 11.31
CA MET A 117 2.74 13.81 12.70
C MET A 117 3.84 12.99 13.36
N SER A 118 3.90 11.68 13.09
CA SER A 118 4.92 10.78 13.64
C SER A 118 6.34 11.04 13.09
N ILE A 119 6.44 11.67 11.91
CA ILE A 119 7.70 12.04 11.25
C ILE A 119 8.15 13.46 11.65
N GLN A 120 7.26 14.30 12.20
CA GLN A 120 7.54 15.67 12.68
C GLN A 120 7.50 15.86 14.22
N PRO A 121 8.10 15.00 15.06
CA PRO A 121 8.07 15.24 16.50
C PRO A 121 8.92 16.44 16.96
N ASP A 122 9.86 16.96 16.15
CA ASP A 122 10.85 17.98 16.54
C ASP A 122 10.88 19.22 15.61
N LEU A 123 9.73 19.84 15.32
CA LEU A 123 9.67 21.20 14.78
C LEU A 123 8.85 22.11 15.72
N ASP A 124 9.35 22.28 16.94
CA ASP A 124 9.04 23.46 17.75
C ASP A 124 9.70 24.67 17.05
N ILE A 125 8.89 25.51 16.40
CA ILE A 125 9.26 26.86 15.94
C ILE A 125 8.86 27.87 17.00
#